data_AF-A0AAU9UHC3-F1
#
_entry.id   AF-A0AAU9UHC3-F1
#
_cell.length_a   1.000
_cell.length_b   1.000
_cell.length_c   1.000
_cell.angle_alpha   90.00
_cell.angle_beta   90.00
_cell.angle_gamma   90.00
#
_symmetry.space_group_name_H-M   'P 1'
#
loop_
_entity.id
_entity.type
_entity.pdbx_description
1 polymer ?
#
loop_
_entity_poly.entity_id
_entity_poly.type
_entity_poly.pdbx_seq_one_letter_code
_entity_poly.pdbx_strand_id
1 'polypeptide(L)'
;MSDENQKPKKLSGMSSPQPMVMNGNVAQQWKKWLQSFKFYLRASGLDEESDGRKVALFLHVIGEKGVDVFNTFGKDEDNITYDELIKLFQNHFAPKVNLTYECHNFFTYKSTSST
;
A
#
# COMPACT_ATOMS: atom_id res chain seq x y z
N MET A 1 23.48 -24.77 -19.35
CA MET A 1 22.04 -25.03 -19.46
C MET A 1 21.44 -24.86 -18.09
N SER A 2 20.39 -24.05 -18.03
CA SER A 2 19.55 -23.73 -16.86
C SER A 2 20.12 -22.67 -15.90
N ASP A 3 19.98 -21.42 -16.36
CA ASP A 3 19.65 -20.27 -15.53
C ASP A 3 18.51 -20.61 -14.55
N GLU A 4 18.74 -20.51 -13.24
CA GLU A 4 17.63 -20.46 -12.27
C GLU A 4 17.94 -19.45 -11.16
N ASN A 5 17.56 -18.22 -11.48
CA ASN A 5 16.75 -17.35 -10.65
C ASN A 5 17.29 -16.99 -9.25
N GLN A 6 17.96 -15.85 -9.23
CA GLN A 6 18.38 -15.10 -8.06
C GLN A 6 17.20 -14.81 -7.13
N LYS A 7 17.00 -15.69 -6.14
CA LYS A 7 16.02 -15.58 -5.06
C LYS A 7 16.18 -14.23 -4.34
N PRO A 8 15.13 -13.38 -4.22
CA PRO A 8 15.26 -12.08 -3.60
C PRO A 8 15.63 -12.21 -2.11
N LYS A 9 16.57 -11.36 -1.70
CA LYS A 9 17.14 -11.26 -0.34
C LYS A 9 16.01 -11.20 0.70
N LYS A 10 15.97 -12.20 1.57
CA LYS A 10 15.03 -12.35 2.69
C LYS A 10 15.27 -11.18 3.67
N LEU A 11 14.36 -10.21 3.74
CA LEU A 11 14.33 -9.21 4.82
C LEU A 11 13.87 -9.89 6.12
N SER A 12 14.82 -10.48 6.85
CA SER A 12 14.60 -11.05 8.17
C SER A 12 14.47 -9.93 9.22
N GLY A 13 13.25 -9.54 9.57
CA GLY A 13 13.00 -8.71 10.76
C GLY A 13 11.69 -7.91 10.78
N MET A 14 11.14 -7.55 9.62
CA MET A 14 9.82 -6.90 9.54
C MET A 14 8.84 -7.88 8.93
N SER A 15 7.97 -8.44 9.77
CA SER A 15 6.93 -9.35 9.32
C SER A 15 6.14 -8.67 8.18
N SER A 16 6.08 -9.30 7.00
CA SER A 16 5.30 -8.80 5.87
C SER A 16 3.91 -8.38 6.36
N PRO A 17 3.36 -7.23 5.92
CA PRO A 17 2.03 -6.83 6.33
C PRO A 17 1.08 -7.98 6.02
N GLN A 18 0.30 -8.40 7.01
CA GLN A 18 -0.67 -9.45 6.80
C GLN A 18 -1.69 -8.99 5.75
N PRO A 19 -2.20 -9.90 4.90
CA PRO A 19 -3.23 -9.55 3.93
C PRO A 19 -4.43 -8.92 4.64
N MET A 20 -5.13 -8.02 3.94
CA MET A 20 -6.22 -7.29 4.54
C MET A 20 -7.35 -8.25 4.94
N VAL A 21 -7.73 -8.23 6.22
CA VAL A 21 -8.89 -8.97 6.68
C VAL A 21 -10.15 -8.19 6.29
N MET A 22 -10.98 -8.79 5.44
CA MET A 22 -12.24 -8.20 4.96
C MET A 22 -13.46 -8.79 5.69
N ASN A 23 -13.42 -8.84 7.03
CA ASN A 23 -14.51 -9.39 7.84
C ASN A 23 -15.00 -8.43 8.92
N GLY A 24 -16.30 -8.20 9.06
CA GLY A 24 -16.85 -7.23 10.02
C GLY A 24 -16.66 -5.78 9.56
N ASN A 25 -16.02 -4.93 10.37
CA ASN A 25 -15.85 -3.50 10.05
C ASN A 25 -14.71 -3.28 9.05
N VAL A 26 -15.04 -3.39 7.75
CA VAL A 26 -14.09 -3.27 6.64
C VAL A 26 -13.43 -1.88 6.57
N ALA A 27 -14.17 -0.81 6.86
CA ALA A 27 -13.64 0.56 6.84
C ALA A 27 -12.52 0.79 7.89
N GLN A 28 -12.69 0.27 9.11
CA GLN A 28 -11.65 0.35 10.15
C GLN A 28 -10.44 -0.54 9.84
N GLN A 29 -10.68 -1.74 9.29
CA GLN A 29 -9.60 -2.64 8.88
C GLN A 29 -8.79 -2.05 7.72
N TRP A 30 -9.45 -1.43 6.74
CA TRP A 30 -8.80 -0.70 5.65
C TRP A 30 -7.85 0.37 6.20
N LYS A 31 -8.32 1.22 7.13
CA LYS A 31 -7.48 2.25 7.75
C LYS A 31 -6.25 1.68 8.45
N LYS A 32 -6.42 0.64 9.27
CA LYS A 32 -5.31 -0.02 9.99
C LYS A 32 -4.31 -0.68 9.04
N TRP A 33 -4.82 -1.36 8.02
CA TRP A 33 -4.00 -2.04 7.03
C TRP A 33 -3.23 -1.03 6.17
N LEU A 34 -3.88 0.03 5.68
CA LEU A 34 -3.23 1.10 4.91
C LEU A 34 -2.11 1.79 5.71
N GLN A 35 -2.34 2.05 7.00
CA GLN A 35 -1.28 2.58 7.87
C GLN A 35 -0.09 1.61 7.97
N SER A 36 -0.35 0.32 8.17
CA SER A 36 0.69 -0.71 8.22
C SER A 36 1.47 -0.82 6.90
N PHE A 37 0.78 -0.74 5.77
CA PHE A 37 1.39 -0.73 4.45
C PHE A 37 2.28 0.52 4.22
N LYS A 38 1.85 1.70 4.67
CA LYS A 38 2.67 2.92 4.62
C LYS A 38 3.94 2.79 5.46
N PHE A 39 3.85 2.22 6.67
CA PHE A 39 5.05 1.96 7.48
C PHE A 39 5.97 0.96 6.80
N TYR A 40 5.42 -0.07 6.17
CA TYR A 40 6.20 -1.03 5.40
C TYR A 40 6.93 -0.39 4.22
N LEU A 41 6.26 0.47 3.44
CA LEU A 41 6.90 1.24 2.36
C LEU A 41 8.08 2.07 2.87
N ARG A 42 7.83 2.86 3.93
CA ARG A 42 8.84 3.74 4.54
C ARG A 42 10.01 2.96 5.13
N ALA A 43 9.73 1.87 5.83
CA ALA A 43 10.75 1.06 6.48
C ALA A 43 11.57 0.24 5.47
N SER A 44 10.96 -0.13 4.33
CA SER A 44 11.64 -0.80 3.22
C SER A 44 12.39 0.17 2.29
N GLY A 45 12.26 1.49 2.48
CA GLY A 45 12.80 2.51 1.59
C GLY A 45 12.17 2.52 0.19
N LEU A 46 10.94 2.01 0.07
CA LEU A 46 10.18 1.95 -1.19
C LEU A 46 9.20 3.13 -1.31
N ASP A 47 9.24 4.08 -0.37
CA ASP A 47 8.41 5.28 -0.39
C ASP A 47 8.83 6.28 -1.48
N GLU A 48 10.09 6.25 -1.93
CA GLU A 48 10.61 7.09 -3.02
C GLU A 48 10.60 6.38 -4.39
N GLU A 49 10.16 5.12 -4.45
CA GLU A 49 10.06 4.36 -5.70
C GLU A 49 8.92 4.83 -6.62
N SER A 50 8.95 4.35 -7.87
CA SER A 50 7.93 4.67 -8.88
C SER A 50 6.53 4.22 -8.47
N ASP A 51 5.52 4.94 -8.95
CA ASP A 51 4.11 4.61 -8.69
C ASP A 51 3.76 3.19 -9.11
N GLY A 52 4.21 2.73 -10.29
CA GLY A 52 3.97 1.36 -10.75
C GLY A 52 4.50 0.30 -9.78
N ARG A 53 5.68 0.52 -9.19
CA ARG A 53 6.24 -0.42 -8.20
C ARG A 53 5.44 -0.40 -6.89
N LYS A 54 4.97 0.77 -6.46
CA LYS A 54 4.11 0.90 -5.28
C LYS A 54 2.74 0.24 -5.49
N VAL A 55 2.15 0.39 -6.67
CA VAL A 55 0.88 -0.25 -7.07
C VAL A 55 1.04 -1.77 -7.09
N ALA A 56 2.05 -2.30 -7.77
CA ALA A 56 2.33 -3.73 -7.81
C ALA A 56 2.55 -4.31 -6.40
N LEU A 57 3.31 -3.60 -5.56
CA LEU A 57 3.55 -4.03 -4.18
C LEU A 57 2.27 -3.98 -3.34
N PHE A 58 1.44 -2.96 -3.54
CA PHE A 58 0.15 -2.85 -2.87
C PHE A 58 -0.74 -4.04 -3.22
N LEU A 59 -0.89 -4.36 -4.50
CA LEU A 59 -1.68 -5.49 -4.99
C LEU A 59 -1.14 -6.84 -4.50
N HIS A 60 0.18 -6.96 -4.41
CA HIS A 60 0.83 -8.14 -3.83
C HIS A 60 0.52 -8.31 -2.34
N VAL A 61 0.57 -7.23 -1.54
CA VAL A 61 0.41 -7.29 -0.08
C VAL A 61 -1.06 -7.35 0.35
N ILE A 62 -1.97 -6.68 -0.37
CA ILE A 62 -3.40 -6.66 -0.01
C ILE A 62 -4.03 -8.06 -0.13
N GLY A 63 -3.46 -8.91 -1.00
CA GLY A 63 -3.86 -10.28 -1.24
C GLY A 63 -4.97 -10.41 -2.27
N GLU A 64 -5.32 -11.66 -2.59
CA GLU A 64 -6.24 -12.02 -3.69
C GLU A 64 -7.57 -11.27 -3.64
N LYS A 65 -8.19 -11.16 -2.46
CA LYS A 65 -9.46 -10.43 -2.30
C LYS A 65 -9.34 -8.94 -2.64
N GLY A 66 -8.18 -8.33 -2.37
CA GLY A 66 -7.94 -6.94 -2.75
C GLY A 66 -7.71 -6.78 -4.25
N VAL A 67 -7.07 -7.77 -4.88
CA VAL A 67 -6.92 -7.82 -6.35
C VAL A 67 -8.28 -7.98 -7.02
N ASP A 68 -9.18 -8.82 -6.47
CA ASP A 68 -10.56 -8.93 -6.97
C ASP A 68 -11.28 -7.58 -6.96
N VAL A 69 -11.15 -6.83 -5.85
CA VAL A 69 -11.69 -5.46 -5.73
C VAL A 69 -11.06 -4.53 -6.77
N PHE A 70 -9.73 -4.59 -6.97
CA PHE A 70 -9.06 -3.80 -7.99
C PHE A 70 -9.60 -4.08 -9.39
N ASN A 71 -9.80 -5.36 -9.73
CA ASN A 71 -10.38 -5.80 -11.00
C ASN A 71 -11.80 -5.24 -11.20
N THR A 72 -12.59 -5.04 -10.13
CA THR A 72 -13.90 -4.40 -10.24
C THR A 72 -13.85 -2.92 -10.64
N PHE A 73 -12.72 -2.24 -10.44
CA PHE A 73 -12.56 -0.84 -10.84
C PHE A 73 -12.29 -0.67 -12.34
N GLY A 74 -11.94 -1.75 -13.06
CA GLY A 74 -11.64 -1.70 -14.49
C GLY A 74 -10.45 -0.82 -14.83
N LYS A 75 -9.49 -0.69 -13.90
CA LYS A 75 -8.26 0.09 -14.06
C LYS A 75 -7.09 -0.85 -14.32
N ASP A 76 -6.12 -0.35 -15.07
CA ASP A 76 -4.89 -1.06 -15.39
C ASP A 76 -3.80 -0.70 -14.38
N GLU A 77 -3.06 -1.69 -13.88
CA GLU A 77 -2.04 -1.49 -12.85
C GLU A 77 -0.86 -0.64 -13.34
N ASP A 78 -0.60 -0.63 -14.65
CA ASP A 78 0.47 0.16 -15.27
C ASP A 78 0.06 1.61 -15.55
N ASN A 79 -1.26 1.90 -15.58
CA ASN A 79 -1.80 3.23 -15.90
C ASN A 79 -2.46 3.93 -14.71
N ILE A 80 -2.29 3.42 -13.48
CA ILE A 80 -2.82 4.03 -12.28
C ILE A 80 -1.70 4.54 -11.37
N THR A 81 -1.88 5.75 -10.85
CA THR A 81 -0.98 6.27 -9.82
C THR A 81 -1.30 5.67 -8.46
N TYR A 82 -0.30 5.59 -7.56
CA TYR A 82 -0.52 5.07 -6.22
C TYR A 82 -1.62 5.86 -5.47
N ASP A 83 -1.66 7.19 -5.63
CA ASP A 83 -2.67 8.04 -4.98
C ASP A 83 -4.09 7.75 -5.48
N GLU A 84 -4.27 7.57 -6.80
CA GLU A 84 -5.56 7.18 -7.38
C GLU A 84 -6.01 5.80 -6.90
N LEU A 85 -5.09 4.84 -6.82
CA LEU A 85 -5.37 3.50 -6.30
C LEU A 85 -5.93 3.58 -4.87
N ILE A 86 -5.25 4.31 -3.98
CA ILE A 86 -5.70 4.47 -2.59
C ILE A 86 -7.07 5.12 -2.53
N LYS A 87 -7.35 6.13 -3.37
CA LYS A 87 -8.66 6.80 -3.44
C LYS A 87 -9.78 5.83 -3.86
N LEU A 88 -9.54 4.99 -4.87
CA LEU A 88 -10.52 3.99 -5.31
C LEU A 88 -10.87 3.01 -4.19
N PHE A 89 -9.85 2.43 -3.55
CA PHE A 89 -10.05 1.52 -2.45
C PHE A 89 -10.70 2.19 -1.23
N GLN A 90 -10.34 3.43 -0.93
CA GLN A 90 -10.98 4.18 0.15
C GLN A 90 -12.46 4.45 -0.15
N ASN A 91 -12.80 4.80 -1.39
CA ASN A 91 -14.20 5.00 -1.79
C ASN A 91 -14.99 3.68 -1.75
N HIS A 92 -14.34 2.55 -2.08
CA HIS A 92 -14.97 1.23 -2.03
C HIS A 92 -15.23 0.75 -0.60
N PHE A 93 -14.23 0.82 0.28
CA PHE A 93 -14.33 0.31 1.66
C PHE A 93 -14.96 1.31 2.64
N ALA A 94 -14.93 2.60 2.35
CA ALA A 94 -15.43 3.65 3.21
C ALA A 94 -16.05 4.83 2.42
N PRO A 95 -17.14 4.61 1.68
CA PRO A 95 -17.78 5.65 0.83
C PRO A 95 -18.34 6.86 1.60
N LYS A 96 -18.39 6.82 2.95
CA LYS A 96 -19.23 7.71 3.76
C LYS A 96 -18.52 8.63 4.75
N VAL A 97 -17.22 8.86 4.58
CA VAL A 97 -16.53 9.88 5.38
C VAL A 97 -15.69 10.77 4.48
N ASN A 98 -16.15 12.01 4.35
CA ASN A 98 -15.40 13.14 3.81
C ASN A 98 -14.03 13.19 4.50
N LEU A 99 -13.02 12.56 3.91
CA LEU A 99 -11.63 12.64 4.37
C LEU A 99 -10.80 13.24 3.24
N THR A 100 -11.25 14.42 2.80
CA THR A 100 -10.34 15.48 2.42
C THR A 100 -9.24 15.52 3.49
N TYR A 101 -7.97 15.42 3.05
CA TYR A 101 -6.86 16.10 3.70
C TYR A 101 -5.97 15.45 4.78
N GLU A 102 -5.91 14.13 4.96
CA GLU A 102 -4.93 13.56 5.93
C GLU A 102 -3.89 12.59 5.35
N CYS A 103 -3.91 12.29 4.04
CA CYS A 103 -2.89 11.46 3.42
C CYS A 103 -1.64 12.21 2.94
N HIS A 104 -1.60 13.56 3.04
CA HIS A 104 -0.51 14.38 2.51
C HIS A 104 0.32 15.10 3.59
N ASN A 105 0.16 14.80 4.89
CA ASN A 105 0.88 15.53 5.95
C ASN A 105 1.84 14.67 6.80
N PHE A 106 2.21 13.47 6.35
CA PHE A 106 3.13 12.60 7.11
C PHE A 106 4.55 12.54 6.52
N PHE A 107 4.99 13.63 5.89
CA PHE A 107 6.33 13.75 5.32
C PHE A 107 7.09 15.01 5.76
N THR A 108 6.85 15.47 6.99
CA THR A 108 7.74 16.43 7.66
C THR A 108 8.42 15.77 8.86
N TYR A 109 9.23 14.74 8.57
CA TYR A 109 10.38 14.44 9.42
C TYR A 109 11.65 14.42 8.56
N LYS A 110 12.14 15.63 8.26
CA LYS A 110 13.58 15.91 8.17
C LYS A 110 13.82 17.17 9.01
N SER A 111 14.40 16.98 10.20
CA SER A 111 15.80 17.30 10.53
C SER A 111 15.96 18.81 10.76
N THR A 112 16.32 19.31 11.94
CA THR A 112 17.65 19.14 12.54
C THR A 112 17.63 19.51 14.03
N SER A 113 18.23 18.65 14.85
CA SER A 113 18.83 19.00 16.13
C SER A 113 20.14 19.77 15.87
N SER A 114 20.28 20.99 16.40
CA SER A 114 21.52 21.56 16.97
C SER A 114 21.35 23.05 17.26
N THR A 115 21.37 23.41 18.55
CA THR A 115 22.19 24.51 19.09
C THR A 115 22.62 24.09 20.49
#